data_AF-A0A914ZIJ1-F1
#
_entry.id   AF-A0A914ZIJ1-F1
#
_cell.length_a   1.000
_cell.length_b   1.000
_cell.length_c   1.000
_cell.angle_alpha   90.00
_cell.angle_beta   90.00
_cell.angle_gamma   90.00
#
_symmetry.space_group_name_H-M   'P 1'
#
loop_
_entity.id
_entity.type
_entity.pdbx_description
1 polymer ?
#
loop_
_entity_poly.entity_id
_entity_poly.type
_entity_poly.pdbx_seq_one_letter_code
_entity_poly.pdbx_strand_id
1 'polypeptide(L)' 'MSLDEQFQAAVDIVQKLPKEGPVTTTTDEKLLFYSLYKQATVGKVNIPQPAFYYITERYKWYVTSFAHF' A
#
# COMPACT_ATOMS: atom_id res chain seq x y z
N MET A 1 -20.71 -8.82 -8.52
CA MET A 1 -19.31 -8.41 -8.35
C MET A 1 -18.74 -9.18 -7.19
N SER A 2 -17.79 -10.07 -7.45
CA SER A 2 -17.02 -10.74 -6.41
C SER A 2 -16.16 -9.73 -5.63
N LEU A 3 -15.67 -10.13 -4.46
CA LEU A 3 -14.76 -9.31 -3.67
C LEU A 3 -13.47 -8.99 -4.45
N ASP A 4 -12.97 -9.97 -5.22
CA ASP A 4 -11.79 -9.83 -6.07
C ASP A 4 -12.01 -8.82 -7.20
N GLU A 5 -13.19 -8.81 -7.82
CA GLU A 5 -13.53 -7.83 -8.87
C GLU A 5 -13.56 -6.40 -8.31
N GLN A 6 -14.14 -6.21 -7.12
CA GLN A 6 -14.18 -4.90 -6.46
C GLN A 6 -12.78 -4.45 -6.04
N PHE A 7 -11.94 -5.38 -5.56
CA PHE A 7 -10.55 -5.10 -5.23
C PHE A 7 -9.75 -4.69 -6.47
N GLN A 8 -9.84 -5.43 -7.56
CA GLN A 8 -9.14 -5.09 -8.81
C GLN A 8 -9.60 -3.75 -9.38
N ALA A 9 -10.90 -3.46 -9.33
CA ALA A 9 -11.43 -2.16 -9.73
C ALA A 9 -10.88 -1.02 -8.87
N ALA A 10 -10.80 -1.19 -7.55
CA ALA A 10 -10.22 -0.20 -6.65
C ALA A 10 -8.71 0.01 -6.89
N VAL A 11 -7.97 -1.06 -7.14
CA VAL A 11 -6.53 -0.99 -7.49
C VAL A 11 -6.32 -0.21 -8.78
N ASP A 12 -7.12 -0.47 -9.81
CA ASP A 12 -7.04 0.22 -11.09
C ASP A 12 -7.32 1.73 -10.92
N ILE A 13 -8.36 2.10 -10.15
CA ILE A 13 -8.66 3.50 -9.83
C ILE A 13 -7.48 4.19 -9.15
N VAL A 14 -6.90 3.58 -8.11
CA VAL A 14 -5.77 4.15 -7.38
C VAL A 14 -4.53 4.29 -8.26
N GLN A 15 -4.29 3.36 -9.19
CA GLN A 15 -3.18 3.44 -10.15
C GLN A 15 -3.39 4.52 -11.21
N LYS A 16 -4.64 4.77 -11.62
CA LYS A 16 -4.99 5.82 -12.59
C LYS A 16 -5.11 7.21 -11.96
N LEU A 17 -5.05 7.34 -10.64
CA LEU A 17 -5.05 8.64 -9.98
C LEU A 17 -3.85 9.48 -10.47
N PRO A 18 -4.09 10.73 -10.91
CA PRO A 18 -3.01 11.60 -11.32
C PRO A 18 -2.08 11.89 -10.14
N LYS A 19 -0.78 11.78 -10.38
CA LYS A 19 0.25 12.05 -9.35
C LYS A 19 0.25 13.51 -8.89
N GLU A 20 -0.27 14.41 -9.73
CA GLU A 20 -0.37 15.86 -9.50
C GLU A 20 -1.76 16.34 -9.94
N GLY A 21 -2.46 17.07 -9.05
CA GLY A 21 -3.82 17.57 -9.25
C GLY A 21 -4.46 18.09 -7.96
N PRO A 22 -5.68 18.66 -7.99
CA PRO A 22 -6.36 19.20 -6.80
C PRO A 22 -6.81 18.13 -5.79
N VAL A 23 -6.89 16.87 -6.21
CA VAL A 23 -7.12 15.70 -5.35
C VAL A 23 -5.82 14.92 -5.27
N THR A 24 -4.88 15.37 -4.45
CA THR A 24 -3.68 14.59 -4.13
C THR A 24 -3.97 13.65 -2.97
N THR A 25 -3.60 12.39 -3.12
CA THR A 25 -3.48 11.48 -1.97
C THR A 25 -2.23 11.85 -1.19
N THR A 26 -2.40 11.98 0.12
CA THR A 26 -1.31 12.19 1.07
C THR A 26 -0.35 11.00 1.05
N THR A 27 0.89 11.23 1.49
CA THR A 27 1.90 10.15 1.57
C THR A 27 1.42 9.02 2.48
N ASP A 28 0.73 9.34 3.57
CA ASP A 28 0.15 8.36 4.50
C ASP A 28 -0.95 7.51 3.86
N GLU A 29 -1.86 8.11 3.09
CA GLU A 29 -2.89 7.35 2.36
C GLU A 29 -2.28 6.41 1.33
N LYS A 30 -1.22 6.84 0.63
CA LYS A 30 -0.49 5.98 -0.32
C LYS A 30 0.18 4.81 0.40
N LEU A 31 0.75 5.04 1.58
CA LEU A 31 1.35 3.98 2.40
C LEU A 31 0.30 2.99 2.92
N LEU A 32 -0.89 3.48 3.27
CA LEU A 32 -2.02 2.66 3.69
C LEU A 32 -2.57 1.79 2.54
N PHE A 33 -2.80 2.37 1.36
CA PHE A 33 -3.22 1.59 0.20
C PHE A 33 -2.17 0.53 -0.18
N TYR A 34 -0.88 0.88 -0.07
CA TYR A 34 0.19 -0.07 -0.32
C TYR A 34 0.19 -1.24 0.68
N SER A 35 0.06 -0.99 1.98
CA SER A 35 0.07 -2.08 2.97
C SER A 35 -1.12 -3.02 2.79
N LEU A 36 -2.32 -2.48 2.57
CA LEU A 36 -3.54 -3.26 2.32
C LEU A 36 -3.42 -4.09 1.04
N TYR A 37 -2.89 -3.48 -0.03
CA TYR A 37 -2.63 -4.19 -1.29
C TYR A 37 -1.64 -5.35 -1.09
N LYS A 38 -0.55 -5.11 -0.36
CA LYS A 38 0.46 -6.15 -0.07
C LYS A 38 -0.10 -7.26 0.82
N GLN A 39 -0.97 -6.94 1.78
CA GLN A 39 -1.63 -7.92 2.63
C GLN A 39 -2.60 -8.80 1.84
N ALA A 40 -3.40 -8.22 0.94
CA ALA A 40 -4.36 -8.96 0.11
C ALA A 40 -3.67 -9.85 -0.94
N THR A 41 -2.51 -9.44 -1.47
CA THR A 41 -1.83 -10.16 -2.56
C THR A 41 -0.74 -11.14 -2.09
N VAL A 42 0.03 -10.76 -1.06
CA VAL A 42 1.20 -11.52 -0.58
C VAL A 42 0.97 -12.11 0.81
N GLY A 43 0.11 -11.49 1.62
CA GLY A 43 -0.12 -11.89 3.01
C GLY A 43 0.99 -11.38 3.94
N LYS A 44 1.61 -12.29 4.70
CA LYS A 44 2.63 -11.93 5.69
C LYS A 44 3.87 -11.31 5.07
N VAL A 45 4.47 -10.36 5.78
CA VAL A 45 5.71 -9.70 5.36
C VAL A 45 6.85 -10.74 5.34
N ASN A 46 7.40 -10.98 4.15
CA ASN A 46 8.48 -11.96 3.93
C ASN A 46 9.85 -11.30 3.74
N ILE A 47 9.93 -9.98 3.90
CA ILE A 47 11.17 -9.21 3.75
C ILE A 47 11.73 -8.83 5.12
N PRO A 48 13.06 -8.90 5.31
CA PRO A 48 13.71 -8.44 6.53
C PRO A 48 13.57 -6.92 6.68
N GLN A 49 13.72 -6.42 7.91
CA GLN A 49 13.67 -4.99 8.19
C GLN A 49 14.74 -4.26 7.35
N PRO A 50 14.35 -3.29 6.51
CA PRO A 50 15.30 -2.51 5.72
C PRO A 50 16.14 -1.59 6.60
N ALA A 51 17.32 -1.23 6.11
CA ALA A 51 18.27 -0.40 6.84
C ALA A 51 17.70 1.00 7.14
N PHE A 52 18.21 1.63 8.20
CA PHE A 52 17.62 2.86 8.75
C PHE A 52 17.58 4.04 7.77
N TYR A 53 18.50 4.09 6.82
CA TYR A 53 18.63 5.16 5.82
C TYR A 53 17.69 4.99 4.62
N TYR A 54 17.11 3.80 4.42
CA TYR A 54 16.04 3.60 3.43
C TYR A 54 14.69 3.98 4.02
N ILE A 55 14.50 5.28 4.26
CA ILE A 55 13.36 5.85 4.98
C ILE A 55 12.03 5.36 4.39
N THR A 56 11.84 5.49 3.08
CA THR A 56 10.60 5.10 2.39
C THR A 56 10.31 3.60 2.50
N GLU A 57 11.33 2.76 2.33
CA GLU A 57 11.18 1.31 2.41
C GLU A 57 10.91 0.86 3.85
N ARG A 58 11.54 1.52 4.82
CA ARG A 58 11.30 1.29 6.24
C ARG A 58 9.88 1.64 6.65
N TYR A 59 9.33 2.75 6.17
CA TYR A 59 7.92 3.09 6.40
C TYR A 59 6.98 2.05 5.79
N LYS A 60 7.21 1.66 4.53
CA LYS A 60 6.44 0.59 3.88
C LYS A 60 6.49 -0.71 4.67
N TRP A 61 7.68 -1.10 5.14
CA TRP A 61 7.88 -2.30 5.95
C TRP A 61 7.15 -2.19 7.29
N TYR A 62 7.25 -1.05 7.97
CA TYR A 62 6.61 -0.84 9.27
C TYR A 62 5.09 -0.94 9.17
N VAL A 63 4.48 -0.22 8.21
CA VAL A 63 3.01 -0.24 8.03
C VAL A 63 2.53 -1.62 7.61
N THR A 64 3.24 -2.32 6.72
CA THR A 64 2.88 -3.68 6.29
C THR A 64 3.06 -4.71 7.41
N SER A 65 4.09 -4.54 8.25
CA SER A 65 4.33 -5.42 9.40
C SER A 65 3.31 -5.22 10.52
N PHE A 66 2.78 -4.00 10.69
CA PHE A 66 1.87 -3.65 11.78
C PHE A 66 0.39 -3.81 11.41
N ALA A 67 0.04 -3.98 10.13
CA ALA A 67 -1.33 -4.19 9.65
C ALA A 67 -1.95 -5.57 9.99
N HIS A 68 -1.43 -6.27 11.01
CA HIS A 68 -2.08 -7.45 11.56
C HIS A 68 -3.31 -7.01 12.38
N PHE A 69 -4.50 -7.15 11.79
CA PHE A 69 -5.76 -7.31 12.52
C PHE A 69 -6.15 -8.79 12.53
#